data_AF-Q088I4-F1
#
_entry.id   AF-Q088I4-F1
#
_cell.length_a   1.000
_cell.length_b   1.000
_cell.length_c   1.000
_cell.angle_alpha   90.00
_cell.angle_beta   90.00
_cell.angle_gamma   90.00
#
_symmetry.space_group_name_H-M   'P 1'
#
loop_
_entity.id
_entity.type
_entity.pdbx_description
1 polymer ?
#
loop_
_entity_poly.entity_id
_entity_poly.type
_entity_poly.pdbx_seq_one_letter_code
_entity_poly.pdbx_strand_id
1 'polypeptide(L)'
;MRLSLIAVGIILMSANAHANTNLGQQLSICAAKTDKTVRLTCYDELAANAKPSAHIMTTTNTTKIAPSEAPRPPATPIVVAPIAAASPQVLSVDDFGLQKKVIEDEVDKIYSEVISVKKDALGAFVITLSNGQVWKQSNSKNYKIKKGQRIFIETGALNSFLLGSDERNATVRVRRLK
;
A
#
# COMPACT_ATOMS: atom_id res chain seq x y z
N MET A 1 40.18 -61.08 31.44
CA MET A 1 41.17 -61.44 30.41
C MET A 1 40.47 -62.33 29.39
N ARG A 2 40.60 -62.04 28.10
CA ARG A 2 39.97 -62.72 26.94
C ARG A 2 38.52 -62.32 26.63
N LEU A 3 38.37 -61.15 26.03
CA LEU A 3 37.57 -60.97 24.80
C LEU A 3 38.01 -59.66 24.11
N SER A 4 39.32 -59.51 23.96
CA SER A 4 39.91 -58.57 23.00
C SER A 4 40.13 -59.35 21.71
N LEU A 5 39.85 -58.71 20.56
CA LEU A 5 39.97 -59.20 19.17
C LEU A 5 38.68 -59.84 18.63
N ILE A 6 37.80 -59.00 18.06
CA ILE A 6 37.08 -59.14 16.77
C ILE A 6 35.98 -58.07 16.79
N ALA A 7 36.32 -56.86 16.32
CA ALA A 7 35.45 -55.87 15.68
C ALA A 7 36.27 -54.59 15.38
N VAL A 8 37.47 -54.79 14.82
CA VAL A 8 38.13 -53.74 14.05
C VAL A 8 37.49 -53.79 12.67
N GLY A 9 36.87 -52.69 12.26
CA GLY A 9 36.30 -52.51 10.94
C GLY A 9 34.78 -52.51 10.97
N ILE A 10 34.19 -51.31 10.88
CA ILE A 10 33.22 -50.94 9.85
C ILE A 10 32.82 -49.47 10.10
N ILE A 11 33.40 -48.63 9.24
CA ILE A 11 32.76 -47.49 8.58
C ILE A 11 32.63 -46.20 9.40
N LEU A 12 33.53 -45.27 9.04
CA LEU A 12 33.26 -43.83 8.97
C LEU A 12 31.88 -43.60 8.34
N MET A 13 30.86 -43.23 9.13
CA MET A 13 29.62 -42.66 8.59
C MET A 13 29.75 -41.13 8.57
N SER A 14 30.15 -40.66 7.39
CA SER A 14 29.57 -39.51 6.67
C SER A 14 29.34 -38.23 7.47
N ALA A 15 30.31 -37.32 7.40
CA ALA A 15 30.00 -35.89 7.41
C ALA A 15 29.18 -35.58 6.15
N ASN A 16 27.86 -35.50 6.27
CA ASN A 16 27.00 -35.01 5.20
C ASN A 16 27.16 -33.49 5.08
N ALA A 17 28.22 -33.06 4.40
CA ALA A 17 28.32 -31.73 3.84
C ALA A 17 27.48 -31.66 2.56
N HIS A 18 26.16 -31.49 2.69
CA HIS A 18 25.31 -31.15 1.54
C HIS A 18 25.29 -29.63 1.36
N ALA A 19 26.39 -29.06 0.84
CA ALA A 19 26.42 -27.72 0.28
C ALA A 19 26.17 -27.82 -1.24
N ASN A 20 24.90 -28.03 -1.61
CA ASN A 20 24.37 -27.73 -2.93
C ASN A 20 22.82 -27.72 -2.87
N THR A 21 22.29 -26.85 -2.02
CA THR A 21 20.85 -26.57 -2.01
C THR A 21 20.52 -25.67 -3.19
N ASN A 22 19.78 -26.20 -4.17
CA ASN A 22 19.19 -25.40 -5.23
C ASN A 22 18.25 -24.35 -4.60
N LEU A 23 18.15 -23.15 -5.20
CA LEU A 23 17.29 -22.07 -4.71
C LEU A 23 15.85 -22.56 -4.44
N GLY A 24 15.30 -23.42 -5.30
CA GLY A 24 13.97 -24.01 -5.11
C GLY A 24 13.83 -24.86 -3.83
N GLN A 25 14.89 -25.59 -3.45
CA GLN A 25 14.89 -26.36 -2.19
C GLN A 25 14.95 -25.44 -0.97
N GLN A 26 15.73 -24.36 -1.04
CA GLN A 26 15.80 -23.37 0.04
C GLN A 26 14.44 -22.66 0.24
N LEU A 27 13.73 -22.36 -0.84
CA LEU A 27 12.37 -21.81 -0.77
C LEU A 27 11.39 -22.79 -0.10
N SER A 28 11.47 -24.08 -0.41
CA SER A 28 10.61 -25.11 0.19
C SER A 28 10.84 -25.27 1.69
N ILE A 29 12.09 -25.14 2.14
CA ILE A 29 12.44 -25.18 3.57
C ILE A 29 11.83 -24.00 4.33
N CYS A 30 11.86 -22.80 3.77
CA CYS A 30 11.19 -21.64 4.38
C CYS A 30 9.67 -21.82 4.40
N ALA A 31 9.08 -22.34 3.32
CA ALA A 31 7.63 -22.56 3.23
C ALA A 31 7.09 -23.53 4.30
N ALA A 32 7.89 -24.53 4.68
CA ALA A 32 7.52 -25.54 5.67
C ALA A 32 7.46 -25.02 7.12
N LYS A 33 7.89 -23.78 7.40
CA LYS A 33 7.84 -23.20 8.75
C LYS A 33 6.41 -22.78 9.10
N THR A 34 5.92 -23.27 10.25
CA THR A 34 4.54 -23.01 10.75
C THR A 34 4.42 -21.64 11.42
N ASP A 35 5.45 -21.20 12.15
CA ASP A 35 5.47 -19.89 12.77
C ASP A 35 5.65 -18.80 11.71
N LYS A 36 4.76 -17.80 11.72
CA LYS A 36 4.72 -16.72 10.72
C LYS A 36 5.98 -15.87 10.73
N THR A 37 6.51 -15.55 11.91
CA THR A 37 7.67 -14.67 12.08
C THR A 37 8.93 -15.39 11.62
N VAL A 38 9.10 -16.66 12.03
CA VAL A 38 10.23 -17.50 11.62
C VAL A 38 10.23 -17.74 10.11
N ARG A 39 9.05 -17.94 9.52
CA ARG A 39 8.92 -18.10 8.08
C ARG A 39 9.33 -16.84 7.33
N LEU A 40 8.91 -15.67 7.81
CA LEU A 40 9.24 -14.39 7.20
C LEU A 40 10.75 -14.15 7.23
N THR A 41 11.38 -14.29 8.38
CA THR A 41 12.84 -14.10 8.53
C THR A 41 13.64 -15.06 7.65
N CYS A 42 13.17 -16.31 7.49
CA CYS A 42 13.80 -17.29 6.59
C CYS A 42 13.82 -16.82 5.14
N TYR A 43 12.71 -16.26 4.65
CA TYR A 43 12.64 -15.73 3.29
C TYR A 43 13.53 -14.50 3.09
N ASP A 44 13.56 -13.61 4.09
CA ASP A 44 14.38 -12.40 4.03
C ASP A 44 15.88 -12.74 3.97
N GLU A 45 16.34 -13.69 4.79
CA GLU A 45 17.72 -14.19 4.76
C GLU A 45 18.04 -14.86 3.42
N LEU A 46 17.12 -15.65 2.88
CA LEU A 46 17.31 -16.32 1.60
C LEU A 46 17.45 -15.31 0.45
N ALA A 47 16.63 -14.25 0.46
CA ALA A 47 16.70 -13.16 -0.51
C ALA A 47 18.00 -12.35 -0.38
N ALA A 48 18.48 -12.11 0.84
CA ALA A 48 19.75 -11.41 1.08
C ALA A 48 20.96 -12.19 0.54
N ASN A 49 20.89 -13.52 0.57
CA ASN A 49 21.96 -14.41 0.10
C ASN A 49 21.85 -14.77 -1.39
N ALA A 50 20.70 -14.53 -2.01
CA ALA A 50 20.51 -14.67 -3.45
C ALA A 50 21.27 -13.54 -4.16
N LYS A 51 22.54 -13.79 -4.53
CA LYS A 51 23.28 -12.89 -5.42
C LYS A 51 22.44 -12.69 -6.69
N PRO A 52 22.09 -11.44 -7.07
CA PRO A 52 21.39 -11.19 -8.31
C PRO A 52 22.28 -11.65 -9.47
N SER A 53 21.93 -12.76 -10.11
CA SER A 53 22.42 -13.01 -11.47
C SER A 53 21.89 -11.86 -12.32
N ALA A 54 22.81 -10.97 -12.71
CA ALA A 54 22.57 -9.70 -13.37
C ALA A 54 21.94 -9.86 -14.77
N HIS A 55 20.69 -10.32 -14.84
CA HIS A 55 19.95 -10.36 -16.10
C HIS A 55 18.54 -9.76 -16.04
N ILE A 56 18.10 -9.23 -14.89
CA ILE A 56 16.80 -8.52 -14.84
C ILE A 56 16.96 -7.26 -14.02
N MET A 57 17.72 -6.28 -14.52
CA MET A 57 17.56 -4.84 -14.22
C MET A 57 18.59 -4.01 -14.99
N THR A 58 18.44 -3.95 -16.31
CA THR A 58 19.03 -2.89 -17.14
C THR A 58 17.92 -2.04 -17.71
N THR A 59 17.45 -1.09 -16.91
CA THR A 59 17.00 0.23 -17.39
C THR A 59 17.55 1.26 -16.43
N THR A 60 18.76 1.71 -16.80
CA THR A 60 19.42 2.90 -16.29
C THR A 60 18.50 4.11 -16.41
N ASN A 61 18.29 4.84 -15.32
CA ASN A 61 18.32 6.29 -15.36
C ASN A 61 18.73 6.85 -14.00
N THR A 62 19.95 7.37 -13.99
CA THR A 62 20.67 7.97 -12.88
C THR A 62 20.14 9.37 -12.61
N THR A 63 19.46 9.57 -11.48
CA THR A 63 19.31 10.91 -10.88
C THR A 63 19.86 10.85 -9.47
N LYS A 64 21.08 11.37 -9.32
CA LYS A 64 21.74 11.66 -8.06
C LYS A 64 20.91 12.69 -7.30
N ILE A 65 20.30 12.30 -6.19
CA ILE A 65 19.67 13.23 -5.24
C ILE A 65 20.38 13.09 -3.90
N ALA A 66 20.94 14.20 -3.45
CA ALA A 66 21.65 14.36 -2.18
C ALA A 66 20.70 14.15 -0.97
N PRO A 67 21.22 13.76 0.20
CA PRO A 67 20.41 13.62 1.41
C PRO A 67 19.94 15.00 1.89
N SER A 68 18.63 15.24 1.84
CA SER A 68 17.99 16.38 2.50
C SER A 68 17.43 15.91 3.83
N GLU A 69 18.19 16.16 4.89
CA GLU A 69 17.77 15.96 6.27
C GLU A 69 16.67 16.97 6.62
N ALA A 70 15.50 16.47 7.06
CA ALA A 70 14.41 17.27 7.58
C ALA A 70 13.81 16.61 8.84
N PRO A 71 13.27 17.39 9.78
CA PRO A 71 13.27 17.05 11.20
C PRO A 71 12.24 15.98 11.58
N ARG A 72 12.66 15.04 12.44
CA ARG A 72 11.81 14.05 13.10
C ARG A 72 10.94 14.73 14.18
N PRO A 73 9.60 14.70 14.10
CA PRO A 73 8.77 15.05 15.26
C PRO A 73 8.87 13.96 16.35
N PRO A 74 8.74 14.34 17.63
CA PRO A 74 8.95 13.44 18.77
C PRO A 74 7.92 12.30 18.80
N ALA A 75 8.42 11.09 19.04
CA ALA A 75 7.61 9.90 19.20
C ALA A 75 6.87 9.92 20.54
N THR A 76 5.55 10.03 20.50
CA THR A 76 4.68 9.66 21.63
C THR A 76 4.44 8.14 21.60
N PRO A 77 4.52 7.44 22.74
CA PRO A 77 4.28 6.00 22.79
C PRO A 77 2.78 5.72 22.66
N ILE A 78 2.37 5.06 21.58
CA ILE A 78 1.02 4.51 21.43
C ILE A 78 1.02 3.11 22.05
N VAL A 79 0.28 2.97 23.14
CA VAL A 79 -0.02 1.69 23.78
C VAL A 79 -0.86 0.86 22.81
N VAL A 80 -0.30 -0.25 22.30
CA VAL A 80 -0.99 -1.17 21.40
C VAL A 80 -1.74 -2.21 22.25
N ALA A 81 -3.07 -2.08 22.33
CA ALA A 81 -3.95 -3.15 22.77
C ALA A 81 -3.97 -4.29 21.71
N PRO A 82 -4.14 -5.57 22.08
CA PRO A 82 -3.99 -6.68 21.16
C PRO A 82 -5.19 -6.76 20.21
N ILE A 83 -4.94 -6.56 18.91
CA ILE A 83 -5.92 -6.80 17.86
C ILE A 83 -6.03 -8.32 17.68
N ALA A 84 -7.19 -8.86 18.03
CA ALA A 84 -7.56 -10.25 17.79
C ALA A 84 -7.43 -10.58 16.29
N ALA A 85 -6.84 -11.75 16.01
CA ALA A 85 -6.59 -12.25 14.67
C ALA A 85 -7.90 -12.42 13.87
N ALA A 86 -8.13 -11.55 12.89
CA ALA A 86 -9.12 -11.79 11.85
C ALA A 86 -8.52 -12.78 10.83
N SER A 87 -9.16 -13.95 10.72
CA SER A 87 -8.85 -14.97 9.72
C SER A 87 -9.07 -14.40 8.30
N PRO A 88 -8.22 -14.70 7.30
CA PRO A 88 -8.49 -14.34 5.93
C PRO A 88 -9.74 -15.09 5.46
N GLN A 89 -10.82 -14.38 5.17
CA GLN A 89 -11.97 -14.97 4.48
C GLN A 89 -11.57 -15.21 3.03
N VAL A 90 -11.40 -16.48 2.66
CA VAL A 90 -11.20 -16.91 1.29
C VAL A 90 -12.46 -16.57 0.49
N LEU A 91 -12.34 -15.61 -0.42
CA LEU A 91 -13.36 -15.30 -1.42
C LEU A 91 -13.58 -16.55 -2.29
N SER A 92 -14.84 -16.91 -2.54
CA SER A 92 -15.20 -18.12 -3.27
C SER A 92 -14.96 -17.96 -4.77
N VAL A 93 -14.86 -19.06 -5.52
CA VAL A 93 -14.74 -19.04 -7.00
C VAL A 93 -15.95 -18.35 -7.64
N ASP A 94 -17.11 -18.41 -6.99
CA ASP A 94 -18.33 -17.73 -7.42
C ASP A 94 -18.26 -16.20 -7.25
N ASP A 95 -17.34 -15.71 -6.40
CA ASP A 95 -17.07 -14.27 -6.24
C ASP A 95 -16.03 -13.75 -7.28
N PHE A 96 -15.42 -14.64 -8.07
CA PHE A 96 -14.43 -14.26 -9.08
C PHE A 96 -15.11 -13.57 -10.27
N GLY A 97 -14.75 -12.31 -10.50
CA GLY A 97 -15.32 -11.49 -11.59
C GLY A 97 -16.56 -10.69 -11.18
N LEU A 98 -17.12 -10.94 -10.00
CA LEU A 98 -18.08 -10.02 -9.39
C LEU A 98 -17.27 -8.97 -8.63
N GLN A 99 -17.34 -7.71 -9.06
CA GLN A 99 -16.88 -6.61 -8.21
C GLN A 99 -17.85 -6.46 -7.04
N LYS A 100 -17.65 -7.27 -5.99
CA LYS A 100 -18.21 -6.97 -4.69
C LYS A 100 -17.56 -5.66 -4.26
N LYS A 101 -18.32 -4.56 -4.31
CA LYS A 101 -17.97 -3.36 -3.55
C LYS A 101 -17.80 -3.83 -2.12
N VAL A 102 -16.56 -4.02 -1.69
CA VAL A 102 -16.26 -4.15 -0.27
C VAL A 102 -16.77 -2.85 0.31
N ILE A 103 -17.86 -2.92 1.06
CA ILE A 103 -18.41 -1.82 1.84
C ILE A 103 -17.44 -1.65 3.03
N GLU A 104 -16.19 -1.34 2.74
CA GLU A 104 -15.24 -0.77 3.69
C GLU A 104 -15.45 0.73 3.56
N ASP A 105 -16.34 1.25 4.40
CA ASP A 105 -16.61 2.66 4.63
C ASP A 105 -16.47 3.53 3.38
N GLU A 106 -17.53 3.53 2.56
CA GLU A 106 -17.66 4.36 1.36
C GLU A 106 -17.52 5.84 1.75
N VAL A 107 -16.29 6.36 1.79
CA VAL A 107 -16.01 7.79 1.88
C VAL A 107 -16.31 8.39 0.51
N ASP A 108 -17.58 8.33 0.13
CA ASP A 108 -18.09 8.90 -1.12
C ASP A 108 -18.03 10.42 -1.09
N LYS A 109 -18.02 11.02 0.11
CA LYS A 109 -18.00 12.46 0.34
C LYS A 109 -16.80 12.87 1.17
N ILE A 110 -16.03 13.80 0.64
CA ILE A 110 -15.00 14.51 1.41
C ILE A 110 -15.49 15.92 1.71
N TYR A 111 -15.45 16.30 3.00
CA TYR A 111 -15.79 17.64 3.44
C TYR A 111 -14.53 18.50 3.56
N SER A 112 -14.60 19.75 3.10
CA SER A 112 -13.50 20.70 3.24
C SER A 112 -14.01 22.15 3.22
N GLU A 113 -13.24 23.04 3.82
CA GLU A 113 -13.52 24.47 3.79
C GLU A 113 -12.84 25.17 2.60
N VAL A 114 -13.50 26.16 2.03
CA VAL A 114 -13.00 26.94 0.90
C VAL A 114 -12.11 28.10 1.38
N ILE A 115 -10.80 28.02 1.12
CA ILE A 115 -9.83 29.09 1.41
C ILE A 115 -9.96 30.25 0.42
N SER A 116 -10.14 29.95 -0.86
CA SER A 116 -10.22 30.97 -1.90
C SER A 116 -11.13 30.57 -3.06
N VAL A 117 -11.74 31.57 -3.70
CA VAL A 117 -12.56 31.42 -4.90
C VAL A 117 -12.08 32.45 -5.92
N LYS A 118 -11.73 31.99 -7.11
CA LYS A 118 -11.37 32.82 -8.27
C LYS A 118 -12.30 32.47 -9.43
N LYS A 119 -12.43 33.37 -10.40
CA LYS A 119 -13.07 33.10 -11.69
C LYS A 119 -12.02 33.13 -12.79
N ASP A 120 -12.15 32.24 -13.76
CA ASP A 120 -11.34 32.29 -14.97
C ASP A 120 -11.95 33.25 -16.01
N ALA A 121 -11.26 33.41 -17.14
CA ALA A 121 -11.71 34.27 -18.24
C ALA A 121 -13.06 33.83 -18.85
N LEU A 122 -13.46 32.58 -18.66
CA LEU A 122 -14.74 32.02 -19.14
C LEU A 122 -15.84 32.07 -18.05
N GLY A 123 -15.55 32.66 -16.89
CA GLY A 123 -16.48 32.78 -15.77
C GLY A 123 -16.63 31.53 -14.90
N ALA A 124 -15.88 30.45 -15.19
CA ALA A 124 -15.86 29.25 -14.38
C ALA A 124 -15.08 29.50 -13.08
N PHE A 125 -15.61 29.03 -11.95
CA PHE A 125 -14.92 29.20 -10.68
C PHE A 125 -13.76 28.20 -10.53
N VAL A 126 -12.72 28.65 -9.84
CA VAL A 126 -11.60 27.85 -9.35
C VAL A 126 -11.50 28.07 -7.85
N ILE A 127 -11.58 27.01 -7.07
CA ILE A 127 -11.50 27.06 -5.61
C ILE A 127 -10.25 26.38 -5.10
N THR A 128 -9.75 26.89 -3.98
CA THR A 128 -8.70 26.25 -3.18
C THR A 128 -9.31 25.84 -1.85
N LEU A 129 -9.13 24.56 -1.50
CA LEU A 129 -9.65 23.97 -0.27
C LEU A 129 -8.62 24.01 0.87
N SER A 130 -9.10 23.87 2.10
CA SER A 130 -8.29 23.84 3.34
C SER A 130 -7.21 22.76 3.33
N ASN A 131 -7.46 21.65 2.63
CA ASN A 131 -6.52 20.54 2.44
C ASN A 131 -5.53 20.76 1.28
N GLY A 132 -5.45 21.98 0.73
CA GLY A 132 -4.53 22.35 -0.34
C GLY A 132 -4.97 21.97 -1.76
N GLN A 133 -6.08 21.25 -1.91
CA GLN A 133 -6.58 20.83 -3.22
C GLN A 133 -7.16 22.00 -4.00
N VAL A 134 -6.98 21.98 -5.32
CA VAL A 134 -7.52 23.01 -6.22
C VAL A 134 -8.49 22.38 -7.20
N TRP A 135 -9.72 22.91 -7.25
CA TRP A 135 -10.80 22.38 -8.07
C TRP A 135 -11.36 23.46 -9.00
N LYS A 136 -11.65 23.08 -10.25
CA LYS A 136 -12.24 23.97 -11.26
C LYS A 136 -13.58 23.44 -11.73
N GLN A 137 -14.54 24.33 -11.89
CA GLN A 137 -15.83 24.02 -12.50
C GLN A 137 -15.66 23.48 -13.93
N SER A 138 -16.33 22.35 -14.22
CA SER A 138 -16.23 21.65 -15.51
C SER A 138 -17.46 21.81 -16.41
N ASN A 139 -18.61 22.20 -15.87
CA ASN A 139 -19.85 22.42 -16.64
C ASN A 139 -20.24 23.91 -16.64
N SER A 140 -21.20 24.31 -17.47
CA SER A 140 -21.69 25.70 -17.56
C SER A 140 -22.74 26.07 -16.52
N LYS A 141 -23.04 25.20 -15.55
CA LYS A 141 -24.11 25.41 -14.57
C LYS A 141 -23.72 26.53 -13.60
N ASN A 142 -24.59 27.53 -13.44
CA ASN A 142 -24.35 28.58 -12.47
C ASN A 142 -24.34 28.03 -11.03
N TYR A 143 -23.20 28.18 -10.35
CA TYR A 143 -23.04 27.79 -8.95
C TYR A 143 -22.22 28.86 -8.23
N LYS A 144 -22.70 29.32 -7.06
CA LYS A 144 -22.07 30.39 -6.28
C LYS A 144 -21.45 29.78 -5.03
N ILE A 145 -20.17 30.05 -4.81
CA ILE A 145 -19.40 29.58 -3.65
C ILE A 145 -18.84 30.81 -2.95
N LYS A 146 -18.90 30.81 -1.61
CA LYS A 146 -18.28 31.85 -0.78
C LYS A 146 -16.99 31.33 -0.16
N LYS A 147 -16.06 32.25 0.13
CA LYS A 147 -14.89 31.96 0.97
C LYS A 147 -15.36 31.60 2.39
N GLY A 148 -14.71 30.61 3.01
CA GLY A 148 -15.07 30.09 4.34
C GLY A 148 -16.27 29.15 4.35
N GLN A 149 -16.87 28.86 3.18
CA GLN A 149 -17.97 27.93 3.09
C GLN A 149 -17.47 26.49 3.24
N ARG A 150 -18.16 25.69 4.05
CA ARG A 150 -17.96 24.24 4.10
C ARG A 150 -18.67 23.61 2.90
N ILE A 151 -17.90 22.91 2.08
CA ILE A 151 -18.40 22.19 0.90
C ILE A 151 -18.06 20.71 1.01
N PHE A 152 -18.76 19.89 0.26
CA PHE A 152 -18.39 18.50 0.02
C PHE A 152 -18.02 18.29 -1.44
N ILE A 153 -17.10 17.35 -1.67
CA ILE A 153 -16.82 16.79 -2.99
C ILE A 153 -17.16 15.31 -2.93
N GLU A 154 -17.92 14.85 -3.92
CA GLU A 154 -18.33 13.46 -4.03
C GLU A 154 -18.02 12.87 -5.40
N THR A 155 -17.86 11.54 -5.45
CA THR A 155 -17.70 10.82 -6.71
C THR A 155 -19.04 10.76 -7.44
N GLY A 156 -19.07 11.24 -8.69
CA GLY A 156 -20.21 11.16 -9.58
C GLY A 156 -20.02 10.10 -10.66
N ALA A 157 -21.05 9.88 -11.49
CA ALA A 157 -21.00 8.93 -12.60
C ALA A 157 -19.87 9.24 -13.59
N LEU A 158 -19.36 8.21 -14.27
CA LEU A 158 -18.31 8.32 -15.31
C LEU A 158 -17.01 8.96 -14.79
N ASN A 159 -16.51 8.52 -13.63
CA ASN A 159 -15.28 9.01 -13.00
C ASN A 159 -15.25 10.54 -12.87
N SER A 160 -16.38 11.12 -12.51
CA SER A 160 -16.48 12.57 -12.31
C SER A 160 -16.54 12.93 -10.84
N PHE A 161 -16.36 14.22 -10.55
CA PHE A 161 -16.52 14.75 -9.21
C PHE A 161 -17.61 15.82 -9.20
N LEU A 162 -18.44 15.77 -8.18
CA LEU A 162 -19.48 16.74 -7.91
C LEU A 162 -19.11 17.54 -6.66
N LEU A 163 -19.32 18.84 -6.72
CA LEU A 163 -19.18 19.74 -5.58
C LEU A 163 -20.57 20.20 -5.14
N GLY A 164 -20.82 20.16 -3.83
CA GLY A 164 -22.05 20.65 -3.21
C GLY A 164 -21.80 21.23 -1.81
N SER A 165 -22.88 21.65 -1.15
CA SER A 165 -22.88 22.05 0.26
C SER A 165 -24.17 21.56 0.91
N ASP A 166 -24.16 21.29 2.21
CA ASP A 166 -25.34 20.78 2.92
C ASP A 166 -26.48 21.84 2.97
N GLU A 167 -26.12 23.12 2.84
CA GLU A 167 -27.07 24.24 2.78
C GLU A 167 -27.89 24.30 1.49
N ARG A 168 -27.48 23.58 0.44
CA ARG A 168 -28.05 23.71 -0.91
C ARG A 168 -28.16 22.36 -1.60
N ASN A 169 -29.39 22.01 -2.02
CA ASN A 169 -29.71 20.82 -2.82
C ASN A 169 -29.27 20.90 -4.29
N ALA A 170 -28.13 21.53 -4.58
CA ALA A 170 -27.59 21.62 -5.93
C ALA A 170 -26.10 21.29 -5.91
N THR A 171 -25.69 20.50 -6.89
CA THR A 171 -24.29 20.18 -7.14
C THR A 171 -23.84 20.69 -8.50
N VAL A 172 -22.52 20.81 -8.66
CA VAL A 172 -21.83 21.25 -9.88
C VAL A 172 -20.65 20.33 -10.16
N ARG A 173 -20.41 20.01 -11.44
CA ARG A 173 -19.31 19.10 -11.81
C ARG A 173 -17.99 19.85 -11.77
N VAL A 174 -16.99 19.26 -11.13
CA VAL A 174 -15.66 19.85 -10.95
C VAL A 174 -14.56 18.90 -11.42
N ARG A 175 -13.41 19.47 -11.79
CA ARG A 175 -12.19 18.74 -12.11
C ARG A 175 -11.05 19.21 -11.21
N ARG A 176 -10.21 18.28 -10.77
CA ARG A 176 -9.03 18.61 -9.97
C ARG A 176 -7.96 19.25 -10.86
N LEU A 177 -7.31 20.29 -10.35
CA LEU A 177 -6.15 20.93 -10.99
C LEU A 177 -4.85 20.65 -10.24
N LYS A 178 -4.92 20.53 -8.91
CA LYS A 178 -3.78 20.25 -8.02
C LYS A 178 -4.27 19.46 -6.81
#